data_AF-A0AAU1KVT8-F1
#
_entry.id   AF-A0AAU1KVT8-F1
#
_cell.length_a   1.000
_cell.length_b   1.000
_cell.length_c   1.000
_cell.angle_alpha   90.00
_cell.angle_beta   90.00
_cell.angle_gamma   90.00
#
_symmetry.space_group_name_H-M   'P 1'
#
loop_
_entity.id
_entity.type
_entity.pdbx_description
1 polymer ?
#
loop_
_entity_poly.entity_id
_entity_poly.type
_entity_poly.pdbx_seq_one_letter_code
_entity_poly.pdbx_strand_id
1 'polypeptide(L)'
;MVVEAVDPEQVRAALRGPIGAGVAADRLTQALGEPLPRCRPRVTASAVGHLARAGLLVRLGGDAAFPDVHPDQVAALARRRDLPALLDRHVPLDPDQATRRLGVRRTDWDQVARLGFVAPVDTVAIDYKSHAGVTVVPLHSALDIALLPNPALRAGTGRRPGVRAGTRAPLNLRPRLLPADSRNPDRRV
;
A
#
# COMPACT_ATOMS: atom_id res chain seq x y z
N MET A 1 27.62 -44.58 13.99
CA MET A 1 26.28 -44.08 13.65
C MET A 1 26.03 -42.86 14.52
N VAL A 2 26.23 -41.66 13.99
CA VAL A 2 26.01 -40.41 14.74
C VAL A 2 24.52 -40.10 14.62
N VAL A 3 23.79 -40.19 15.73
CA VAL A 3 22.43 -39.66 15.83
C VAL A 3 22.57 -38.14 15.83
N GLU A 4 22.18 -37.48 14.74
CA GLU A 4 22.02 -36.02 14.76
C GLU A 4 21.02 -35.66 15.86
N ALA A 5 21.46 -34.81 16.78
CA ALA A 5 20.58 -34.27 17.80
C ALA A 5 19.55 -33.38 17.10
N VAL A 6 18.31 -33.85 17.04
CA VAL A 6 17.18 -33.06 16.57
C VAL A 6 17.08 -31.82 17.46
N ASP A 7 17.12 -30.64 16.84
CA ASP A 7 17.04 -29.37 17.56
C ASP A 7 15.69 -29.28 18.30
N PRO A 8 15.67 -29.19 19.64
CA PRO A 8 14.43 -29.08 20.40
C PRO A 8 13.63 -27.83 20.06
N GLU A 9 14.26 -26.77 19.53
CA GLU A 9 13.54 -25.63 18.96
C GLU A 9 12.86 -25.99 17.64
N GLN A 10 13.49 -26.76 16.75
CA GLN A 10 12.83 -27.26 15.53
C GLN A 10 11.63 -28.16 15.85
N VAL A 11 11.69 -28.97 16.91
CA VAL A 11 10.55 -29.79 17.34
C VAL A 11 9.43 -28.92 17.90
N ARG A 12 9.75 -27.93 18.74
CA ARG A 12 8.75 -26.98 19.26
C ARG A 12 8.15 -26.11 18.16
N ALA A 13 8.96 -25.72 17.18
CA ALA A 13 8.56 -25.02 15.97
C ALA A 13 7.55 -25.85 15.19
N ALA A 14 7.88 -27.11 14.89
CA ALA A 14 6.99 -28.03 14.18
C ALA A 14 5.68 -28.31 14.94
N LEU A 15 5.69 -28.24 16.28
CA LEU A 15 4.49 -28.35 17.11
C LEU A 15 3.61 -27.08 17.10
N ARG A 16 4.16 -25.92 16.72
CA ARG A 16 3.36 -24.72 16.48
C ARG A 16 2.71 -24.88 15.11
N GLY A 17 1.45 -25.30 15.10
CA GLY A 17 0.65 -25.40 13.88
C GLY A 17 0.70 -24.12 13.03
N PRO A 18 0.42 -24.24 11.72
CA PRO A 18 0.51 -23.11 10.81
C PRO A 18 -0.44 -21.98 11.22
N ILE A 19 -0.04 -20.74 10.94
CA ILE A 19 -0.85 -19.55 11.20
C ILE A 19 -1.43 -19.03 9.89
N GLY A 20 -2.67 -18.55 9.95
CA GLY A 20 -3.32 -17.95 8.79
C GLY A 20 -2.71 -16.60 8.39
N ALA A 21 -2.89 -16.24 7.12
CA ALA A 21 -2.35 -15.02 6.52
C ALA A 21 -2.70 -13.72 7.30
N GLY A 22 -3.89 -13.63 7.90
CA GLY A 22 -4.26 -12.47 8.74
C GLY A 22 -3.38 -12.33 9.98
N VAL A 23 -3.15 -13.42 10.70
CA VAL A 23 -2.29 -13.45 11.90
C VAL A 23 -0.83 -13.17 11.51
N ALA A 24 -0.38 -13.71 10.38
CA ALA A 24 0.95 -13.42 9.85
C ALA A 24 1.11 -11.93 9.50
N ALA A 25 0.12 -11.33 8.85
CA ALA A 25 0.10 -9.92 8.47
C ALA A 25 0.13 -8.99 9.70
N ASP A 26 -0.60 -9.34 10.76
CA ASP A 26 -0.58 -8.59 12.02
C ASP A 26 0.82 -8.61 12.66
N ARG A 27 1.49 -9.77 12.70
CA ARG A 27 2.85 -9.91 13.23
C ARG A 27 3.88 -9.13 12.43
N LEU A 28 3.78 -9.15 11.10
CA LEU A 28 4.66 -8.35 10.24
C LEU A 28 4.39 -6.85 10.41
N THR A 29 3.12 -6.45 10.56
CA THR A 29 2.77 -5.05 10.83
C THR A 29 3.36 -4.59 12.16
N GLN A 30 3.28 -5.40 13.22
CA GLN A 30 3.89 -5.11 14.52
C GLN A 30 5.42 -4.95 14.42
N ALA A 31 6.08 -5.79 13.62
CA ALA A 31 7.52 -5.71 13.42
C ALA A 31 7.99 -4.40 12.75
N LEU A 32 7.11 -3.76 11.97
CA LEU A 32 7.38 -2.50 11.27
C LEU A 32 7.17 -1.25 12.16
N GLY A 33 6.85 -1.41 13.44
CA GLY A 33 6.61 -0.31 14.39
C GLY A 33 5.12 -0.06 14.66
N GLU A 34 4.79 1.14 15.17
CA GLU A 34 3.42 1.46 15.64
C GLU A 34 2.35 1.03 14.63
N PRO A 35 1.35 0.25 15.06
CA PRO A 35 0.24 -0.10 14.20
C PRO A 35 -0.51 1.17 13.83
N LEU A 36 -0.69 1.39 12.52
CA LEU A 36 -1.66 2.35 12.02
C LEU A 36 -3.04 2.07 12.65
N PRO A 37 -3.93 3.07 12.73
CA PRO A 37 -5.28 2.88 13.27
C PRO A 37 -5.95 1.61 12.74
N ARG A 38 -6.76 0.95 13.58
CA ARG A 38 -7.54 -0.25 13.19
C ARG A 38 -8.17 -0.04 11.81
N CYS A 39 -8.14 -1.08 10.98
CA CYS A 39 -8.60 -1.08 9.57
C CYS A 39 -7.64 -0.41 8.56
N ARG A 40 -6.38 -0.15 8.90
CA ARG A 40 -5.39 0.43 7.98
C ARG A 40 -3.99 -0.23 8.04
N PRO A 41 -3.88 -1.56 8.02
CA PRO A 41 -2.61 -2.25 8.23
C PRO A 41 -1.58 -1.91 7.12
N ARG A 42 -0.29 -1.92 7.50
CA ARG A 42 0.82 -1.81 6.53
C ARG A 42 0.99 -3.10 5.73
N VAL A 43 0.78 -4.24 6.38
CA VAL A 43 0.81 -5.57 5.75
C VAL A 43 -0.57 -6.18 5.86
N THR A 44 -1.18 -6.52 4.73
CA THR A 44 -2.50 -7.18 4.66
C THR A 44 -2.35 -8.70 4.57
N ALA A 45 -3.43 -9.45 4.76
CA ALA A 45 -3.41 -10.89 4.51
C ALA A 45 -3.01 -11.22 3.05
N SER A 46 -3.47 -10.41 2.08
CA SER A 46 -3.07 -10.54 0.67
C SER A 46 -1.56 -10.31 0.48
N ALA A 47 -0.96 -9.37 1.22
CA ALA A 47 0.49 -9.16 1.20
C ALA A 47 1.27 -10.42 1.59
N VAL A 48 0.76 -11.23 2.53
CA VAL A 48 1.37 -12.52 2.88
C VAL A 48 1.28 -13.51 1.71
N GLY A 49 0.15 -13.51 0.99
CA GLY A 49 0.01 -14.24 -0.28
C GLY A 49 1.06 -13.82 -1.32
N HIS A 50 1.27 -12.51 -1.50
CA HIS A 50 2.29 -11.99 -2.42
C HIS A 50 3.72 -12.37 -2.00
N LEU A 51 4.04 -12.32 -0.71
CA LEU A 51 5.33 -12.78 -0.18
C LEU A 51 5.55 -14.28 -0.41
N ALA A 52 4.51 -15.10 -0.26
CA ALA A 52 4.58 -16.52 -0.57
C ALA A 52 4.77 -16.78 -2.07
N ARG A 53 4.05 -16.06 -2.94
CA ARG A 53 4.24 -16.13 -4.41
C ARG A 53 5.65 -15.69 -4.83
N ALA A 54 6.25 -14.74 -4.12
CA ALA A 54 7.62 -14.30 -4.32
C ALA A 54 8.68 -15.27 -3.74
N GLY A 55 8.28 -16.38 -3.12
CA GLY A 55 9.18 -17.36 -2.52
C GLY A 55 9.81 -16.94 -1.19
N LEU A 56 9.31 -15.87 -0.57
CA LEU A 56 9.82 -15.36 0.71
C LEU A 56 9.20 -16.07 1.92
N LEU A 57 8.04 -16.72 1.72
CA LEU A 57 7.35 -17.55 2.70
C LEU A 57 6.93 -18.86 2.03
N VAL A 58 6.95 -19.96 2.77
CA VAL A 58 6.47 -21.25 2.25
C VAL A 58 5.01 -21.42 2.66
N ARG A 59 4.14 -21.67 1.68
CA ARG A 59 2.74 -22.01 1.90
C ARG A 59 2.65 -23.43 2.47
N LEU A 60 2.02 -23.57 3.63
CA LEU A 60 1.73 -24.84 4.28
C LEU A 60 0.27 -25.29 4.07
N GLY A 61 -0.60 -24.38 3.65
CA GLY A 61 -2.03 -24.63 3.45
C GLY A 61 -2.77 -23.36 3.06
N GLY A 62 -4.11 -23.40 3.14
CA GLY A 62 -4.96 -22.25 2.89
C GLY A 62 -5.10 -21.85 1.41
N ASP A 63 -5.80 -20.75 1.19
CA ASP A 63 -6.00 -20.17 -0.13
C ASP A 63 -4.69 -19.56 -0.67
N ALA A 64 -4.51 -19.55 -2.00
CA ALA A 64 -3.28 -19.04 -2.60
C ALA A 64 -3.09 -17.52 -2.42
N ALA A 65 -4.17 -16.74 -2.26
CA ALA A 65 -4.11 -15.33 -1.90
C ALA A 65 -3.98 -15.12 -0.38
N PHE A 66 -4.44 -16.09 0.43
CA PHE A 66 -4.41 -16.04 1.89
C PHE A 66 -3.83 -17.33 2.51
N PRO A 67 -2.52 -17.58 2.32
CA PRO A 67 -1.92 -18.85 2.69
C PRO A 67 -1.75 -19.01 4.20
N ASP A 68 -1.79 -20.25 4.66
CA ASP A 68 -1.28 -20.63 5.97
C ASP A 68 0.24 -20.79 5.90
N VAL A 69 0.96 -20.22 6.87
CA VAL A 69 2.43 -20.16 6.88
C VAL A 69 2.99 -20.57 8.25
N HIS A 70 4.27 -20.96 8.28
CA HIS A 70 4.92 -21.31 9.54
C HIS A 70 5.17 -20.04 10.39
N PRO A 71 4.83 -20.02 11.69
CA PRO A 71 5.04 -18.84 12.54
C PRO A 71 6.50 -18.39 12.61
N ASP A 72 7.45 -19.32 12.55
CA ASP A 72 8.88 -18.97 12.61
C ASP A 72 9.43 -18.36 11.32
N GLN A 73 8.83 -18.67 10.16
CA GLN A 73 9.17 -17.97 8.91
C GLN A 73 8.76 -16.50 9.01
N VAL A 74 7.57 -16.25 9.58
CA VAL A 74 7.09 -14.89 9.84
C VAL A 74 7.98 -14.18 10.85
N ALA A 75 8.40 -14.85 11.92
CA ALA A 75 9.32 -14.28 12.91
C ALA A 75 10.71 -13.99 12.33
N ALA A 76 11.23 -14.88 11.46
CA ALA A 76 12.49 -14.67 10.76
C ALA A 76 12.40 -13.47 9.81
N LEU A 77 11.33 -13.40 9.01
CA LEU A 77 11.06 -12.28 8.11
C LEU A 77 10.86 -10.96 8.87
N ALA A 78 10.17 -10.97 10.01
CA ALA A 78 9.95 -9.82 10.88
C ALA A 78 11.26 -9.22 11.43
N ARG A 79 12.28 -10.05 11.66
CA ARG A 79 13.59 -9.61 12.18
C ARG A 79 14.51 -9.03 11.10
N ARG A 80 14.15 -9.15 9.81
CA ARG A 80 14.96 -8.65 8.71
C ARG A 80 14.95 -7.12 8.66
N ARG A 81 16.14 -6.52 8.65
CA ARG A 81 16.31 -5.07 8.52
C ARG A 81 15.81 -4.53 7.18
N ASP A 82 15.87 -5.35 6.14
CA ASP A 82 15.41 -5.02 4.79
C ASP A 82 13.92 -5.32 4.55
N LEU A 83 13.15 -5.70 5.58
CA LEU A 83 11.71 -5.99 5.46
C LEU A 83 10.93 -4.88 4.72
N PRO A 84 11.10 -3.57 5.00
CA PRO A 84 10.40 -2.53 4.25
C PRO A 84 10.70 -2.57 2.74
N ALA A 85 11.96 -2.83 2.37
CA ALA A 85 12.37 -2.90 0.96
C ALA A 85 11.82 -4.15 0.26
N LEU A 86 11.69 -5.27 0.97
CA LEU A 86 11.05 -6.49 0.44
C LEU A 86 9.56 -6.27 0.18
N LEU A 87 8.88 -5.58 1.09
CA LEU A 87 7.47 -5.23 0.92
C LEU A 87 7.30 -4.31 -0.28
N ASP A 88 8.09 -3.24 -0.39
CA ASP A 88 8.06 -2.32 -1.54
C ASP A 88 8.34 -3.04 -2.87
N ARG A 89 9.13 -4.12 -2.86
CA ARG A 89 9.44 -4.89 -4.08
C ARG A 89 8.36 -5.88 -4.48
N HIS A 90 7.73 -6.56 -3.52
CA HIS A 90 6.93 -7.76 -3.79
C HIS A 90 5.46 -7.60 -3.45
N VAL A 91 5.08 -6.61 -2.64
CA VAL A 91 3.71 -6.42 -2.18
C VAL A 91 3.10 -5.22 -2.90
N PRO A 92 2.10 -5.44 -3.78
CA PRO A 92 1.38 -4.33 -4.38
C PRO A 92 0.46 -3.67 -3.35
N LEU A 93 0.26 -2.36 -3.52
CA LEU A 93 -0.48 -1.52 -2.61
C LEU A 93 -1.94 -1.42 -3.04
N ASP A 94 -2.84 -1.48 -2.07
CA ASP A 94 -4.21 -1.07 -2.29
C ASP A 94 -4.29 0.47 -2.51
N PRO A 95 -5.41 0.98 -3.02
CA PRO A 95 -5.53 2.39 -3.33
C PRO A 95 -5.42 3.33 -2.10
N ASP A 96 -5.73 2.86 -0.88
CA ASP A 96 -5.57 3.64 0.36
C ASP A 96 -4.11 3.63 0.85
N GLN A 97 -3.38 2.56 0.60
CA GLN A 97 -1.94 2.48 0.84
C GLN A 97 -1.17 3.35 -0.18
N ALA A 98 -1.56 3.32 -1.46
CA ALA A 98 -0.96 4.12 -2.52
C ALA A 98 -1.10 5.63 -2.25
N THR A 99 -2.29 6.10 -1.87
CA THR A 99 -2.53 7.51 -1.50
C THR A 99 -1.66 7.97 -0.34
N ARG A 100 -1.53 7.14 0.70
CA ARG A 100 -0.65 7.41 1.85
C ARG A 100 0.82 7.46 1.45
N ARG A 101 1.27 6.54 0.58
CA ARG A 101 2.66 6.51 0.08
C ARG A 101 3.03 7.77 -0.69
N LEU A 102 2.09 8.28 -1.49
CA LEU A 102 2.27 9.50 -2.28
C LEU A 102 1.99 10.79 -1.49
N GLY A 103 1.26 10.71 -0.37
CA GLY A 103 0.84 11.87 0.41
C GLY A 103 -0.27 12.69 -0.28
N VAL A 104 -1.20 12.03 -0.97
CA VAL A 104 -2.23 12.67 -1.80
C VAL A 104 -3.64 12.28 -1.40
N ARG A 105 -4.64 13.03 -1.87
CA ARG A 105 -6.04 12.70 -1.60
C ARG A 105 -6.46 11.47 -2.41
N ARG A 106 -7.44 10.72 -1.88
CA ARG A 106 -8.08 9.59 -2.58
C ARG A 106 -8.55 9.98 -3.98
N THR A 107 -9.20 11.13 -4.10
CA THR A 107 -9.72 11.63 -5.38
C THR A 107 -8.62 11.90 -6.41
N ASP A 108 -7.46 12.40 -5.97
CA ASP A 108 -6.34 12.66 -6.88
C ASP A 108 -5.72 11.36 -7.37
N TRP A 109 -5.59 10.37 -6.48
CA TRP A 109 -5.19 9.01 -6.87
C TRP A 109 -6.16 8.37 -7.87
N ASP A 110 -7.46 8.47 -7.62
CA ASP A 110 -8.47 7.89 -8.52
C ASP A 110 -8.38 8.52 -9.91
N GLN A 111 -8.02 9.81 -10.00
CA GLN A 111 -7.74 10.46 -11.27
C GLN A 111 -6.46 9.94 -11.94
N VAL A 112 -5.37 9.73 -11.19
CA VAL A 112 -4.12 9.14 -11.69
C VAL A 112 -4.37 7.75 -12.27
N ALA A 113 -5.08 6.90 -11.53
CA ALA A 113 -5.45 5.55 -11.96
C ALA A 113 -6.38 5.58 -13.19
N ARG A 114 -7.43 6.43 -13.17
CA ARG A 114 -8.39 6.55 -14.28
C ARG A 114 -7.74 7.04 -15.58
N LEU A 115 -6.73 7.90 -15.48
CA LEU A 115 -5.99 8.42 -16.63
C LEU A 115 -4.89 7.46 -17.11
N GLY A 116 -4.71 6.29 -16.47
CA GLY A 116 -3.79 5.26 -16.89
C GLY A 116 -2.31 5.55 -16.58
N PHE A 117 -2.03 6.47 -15.66
CA PHE A 117 -0.64 6.73 -15.23
C PHE A 117 -0.04 5.56 -14.45
N VAL A 118 -0.87 4.75 -13.81
CA VAL A 118 -0.49 3.49 -13.17
C VAL A 118 -1.56 2.46 -13.53
N ALA A 119 -1.12 1.27 -13.96
CA ALA A 119 -2.00 0.14 -14.18
C ALA A 119 -2.05 -0.75 -12.93
N PRO A 120 -3.20 -1.36 -12.62
CA PRO A 120 -3.25 -2.39 -11.59
C PRO A 120 -2.42 -3.60 -12.03
N VAL A 121 -1.67 -4.18 -11.09
CA VAL A 121 -0.84 -5.37 -11.30
C VAL A 121 -1.51 -6.64 -10.77
N ASP A 122 -2.48 -6.50 -9.87
CA ASP A 122 -3.29 -7.60 -9.35
C ASP A 122 -4.63 -7.05 -8.82
N THR A 123 -5.52 -7.94 -8.40
CA THR A 123 -6.77 -7.61 -7.71
C THR A 123 -6.96 -8.49 -6.49
N VAL A 124 -7.59 -7.95 -5.44
CA VAL A 124 -7.97 -8.72 -4.26
C VAL A 124 -9.47 -8.58 -3.99
N ALA A 125 -10.14 -9.71 -3.78
CA ALA A 125 -11.51 -9.74 -3.31
C ALA A 125 -11.53 -9.57 -1.78
N ILE A 126 -12.20 -8.53 -1.30
CA ILE A 126 -12.40 -8.26 0.12
C ILE A 126 -13.88 -8.46 0.42
N ASP A 127 -14.18 -9.43 1.28
CA ASP A 127 -15.52 -9.65 1.80
C ASP A 127 -15.76 -8.71 3.00
N TYR A 128 -16.51 -7.63 2.77
CA TYR A 128 -16.98 -6.76 3.84
C TYR A 128 -18.22 -7.38 4.49
N LYS A 129 -17.97 -8.35 5.38
CA LYS A 129 -19.01 -9.11 6.12
C LYS A 129 -20.08 -8.25 6.80
N SER A 130 -19.78 -6.98 7.08
CA SER A 130 -20.68 -6.08 7.80
C SER A 130 -21.42 -5.05 6.96
N HIS A 131 -21.09 -4.81 5.67
CA HIS A 131 -21.62 -3.62 4.99
C HIS A 131 -21.95 -3.70 3.48
N ALA A 132 -21.44 -4.64 2.66
CA ALA A 132 -21.70 -4.55 1.21
C ALA A 132 -21.41 -5.80 0.34
N GLY A 133 -21.06 -6.95 0.91
CA GLY A 133 -20.63 -8.11 0.13
C GLY A 133 -19.19 -8.01 -0.38
N VAL A 134 -18.85 -8.81 -1.40
CA VAL A 134 -17.48 -8.94 -1.92
C VAL A 134 -17.15 -7.78 -2.85
N THR A 135 -16.12 -7.00 -2.49
CA THR A 135 -15.58 -5.91 -3.32
C THR A 135 -14.24 -6.33 -3.91
N VAL A 136 -14.06 -6.15 -5.22
CA VAL A 136 -12.76 -6.37 -5.87
C VAL A 136 -11.96 -5.08 -5.88
N VAL A 137 -10.78 -5.11 -5.26
CA VAL A 137 -9.90 -3.95 -5.11
C VAL A 137 -8.68 -4.10 -6.01
N PRO A 138 -8.39 -3.12 -6.90
CA PRO A 138 -7.18 -3.14 -7.71
C PRO A 138 -5.93 -2.83 -6.87
N LEU A 139 -4.90 -3.63 -7.04
CA LEU A 139 -3.60 -3.48 -6.38
C LEU A 139 -2.56 -2.94 -7.37
N HIS A 140 -1.68 -2.07 -6.90
CA HIS A 140 -0.75 -1.32 -7.75
C HIS A 140 0.69 -1.52 -7.26
N SER A 141 1.64 -1.64 -8.18
CA SER A 141 3.06 -1.82 -7.84
C SER A 141 3.57 -0.64 -6.99
N ALA A 142 4.15 -0.94 -5.83
CA ALA A 142 4.75 0.09 -4.98
C ALA A 142 5.95 0.77 -5.66
N LEU A 143 6.68 0.03 -6.51
CA LEU A 143 7.79 0.58 -7.32
C LEU A 143 7.27 1.58 -8.36
N ASP A 144 6.21 1.24 -9.10
CA ASP A 144 5.65 2.14 -10.13
C ASP A 144 5.10 3.41 -9.49
N ILE A 145 4.46 3.27 -8.32
CA ILE A 145 4.00 4.40 -7.51
C ILE A 145 5.17 5.29 -7.09
N ALA A 146 6.30 4.71 -6.66
CA ALA A 146 7.48 5.47 -6.24
C ALA A 146 8.15 6.21 -7.41
N LEU A 147 7.99 5.71 -8.64
CA LEU A 147 8.50 6.33 -9.87
C LEU A 147 7.59 7.41 -10.44
N LEU A 148 6.36 7.54 -9.93
CA LEU A 148 5.47 8.61 -10.38
C LEU A 148 6.13 9.97 -10.14
N PRO A 149 6.15 10.86 -11.14
CA PRO A 149 6.73 12.18 -10.99
C PRO A 149 5.99 12.93 -9.88
N ASN A 150 6.68 13.08 -8.75
CA ASN A 150 6.19 13.76 -7.55
C ASN A 150 6.14 15.32 -7.63
N PRO A 151 5.94 15.97 -8.80
CA PRO A 151 5.44 17.35 -8.85
C PRO A 151 3.96 17.51 -9.26
N ALA A 152 3.31 16.51 -9.87
CA ALA A 152 1.94 16.68 -10.38
C ALA A 152 0.87 16.87 -9.27
N LEU A 153 1.22 16.53 -8.03
CA LEU A 153 0.32 16.57 -6.87
C LEU A 153 0.68 17.69 -5.86
N ARG A 154 1.81 18.39 -6.07
CA ARG A 154 2.15 19.63 -5.35
C ARG A 154 1.61 20.91 -6.02
N ALA A 155 1.15 20.83 -7.26
CA ALA A 155 0.64 21.97 -8.03
C ALA A 155 -0.80 22.38 -7.64
N GLY A 156 -1.03 22.58 -6.34
CA GLY A 156 -2.01 23.52 -5.81
C GLY A 156 -1.46 24.95 -5.70
N THR A 157 -0.26 25.23 -6.21
CA THR A 157 0.27 26.59 -6.44
C THR A 157 1.00 26.62 -7.79
N GLY A 158 0.83 27.72 -8.52
CA GLY A 158 0.87 27.77 -9.98
C GLY A 158 2.18 27.31 -10.64
N ARG A 159 2.05 26.51 -11.69
CA ARG A 159 2.53 26.77 -13.06
C ARG A 159 2.27 25.53 -13.92
N ARG A 160 1.41 25.66 -14.94
CA ARG A 160 1.13 24.61 -15.91
C ARG A 160 2.30 24.50 -16.91
N PRO A 161 2.86 23.32 -17.19
CA PRO A 161 3.53 23.07 -18.46
C PRO A 161 2.48 23.15 -19.58
N GLY A 162 2.83 23.82 -20.67
CA GLY A 162 1.91 24.19 -21.75
C GLY A 162 1.15 22.99 -22.34
N VAL A 163 -0.16 22.97 -22.10
CA VAL A 163 -1.09 22.10 -22.83
C VAL A 163 -1.46 22.83 -24.12
N ARG A 164 -1.30 22.15 -25.25
CA ARG A 164 -1.76 22.61 -26.58
C ARG A 164 -3.20 23.10 -26.50
N ALA A 165 -3.47 24.25 -27.09
CA ALA A 165 -4.82 24.79 -27.23
C ALA A 165 -5.73 23.75 -27.90
N GLY A 166 -6.80 23.32 -27.20
CA GLY A 166 -7.84 22.46 -27.79
C GLY A 166 -8.57 21.54 -26.82
N THR A 167 -7.97 21.13 -25.70
CA THR A 167 -8.61 20.19 -24.78
C THR A 167 -9.31 20.93 -23.63
N ARG A 168 -10.65 20.91 -23.64
CA ARG A 168 -11.47 21.50 -22.57
C ARG A 168 -11.17 20.82 -21.23
N ALA A 169 -10.63 21.59 -20.29
CA ALA A 169 -10.47 21.14 -18.91
C ALA A 169 -11.85 20.89 -18.26
N PRO A 170 -11.98 19.88 -17.38
CA PRO A 170 -13.21 19.68 -16.61
C PRO A 170 -13.49 20.90 -15.73
N LEU A 171 -14.75 21.32 -15.71
CA LEU A 171 -15.30 22.58 -15.16
C LEU A 171 -15.12 22.79 -13.64
N ASN A 172 -14.33 21.95 -12.95
CA ASN A 172 -14.33 21.87 -11.50
C ASN A 172 -13.11 22.56 -10.84
N LEU A 173 -12.32 23.31 -11.61
CA LEU A 173 -11.11 24.02 -11.16
C LEU A 173 -11.26 25.55 -11.19
N ARG A 174 -12.40 26.10 -10.75
CA ARG A 174 -12.51 27.53 -10.48
C ARG A 174 -12.23 27.80 -8.99
N PRO A 175 -11.12 28.47 -8.63
CA PRO A 175 -11.00 29.02 -7.29
C PRO A 175 -12.08 30.09 -7.09
N ARG A 176 -12.79 30.03 -5.95
CA ARG A 176 -13.60 31.14 -5.44
C ARG A 176 -12.67 32.35 -5.29
N LEU A 177 -12.89 33.40 -6.08
CA LEU A 177 -12.27 34.70 -5.83
C LEU A 177 -12.89 35.24 -4.54
N LEU A 178 -12.12 35.30 -3.47
CA LEU A 178 -12.41 36.19 -2.34
C LEU A 178 -12.18 37.64 -2.83
N PRO A 179 -13.04 38.60 -2.45
CA PRO A 179 -12.89 39.99 -2.90
C PRO A 179 -11.59 40.58 -2.37
N ALA A 180 -10.85 41.26 -3.25
CA ALA A 180 -9.62 41.96 -2.91
C ALA A 180 -9.93 43.16 -2.00
N ASP A 181 -9.25 43.21 -0.86
CA ASP A 181 -9.27 44.34 0.06
C ASP A 181 -8.54 45.53 -0.61
N SER A 182 -9.30 46.53 -1.05
CA SER A 182 -8.76 47.74 -1.65
C SER A 182 -8.41 48.75 -0.56
N ARG A 183 -7.13 48.82 -0.15
CA ARG A 183 -6.60 50.00 0.54
C ARG A 183 -5.66 50.79 -0.37
N ASN A 184 -6.08 52.04 -0.48
CA ASN A 184 -5.63 53.20 -1.25
C ASN A 184 -4.10 53.46 -1.25
N PRO A 185 -3.52 53.86 -2.40
CA PRO A 185 -2.13 54.34 -2.49
C PRO A 185 -1.97 55.74 -1.90
N ASP A 186 -0.90 55.93 -1.12
CA ASP A 186 -0.45 57.21 -0.62
C ASP A 186 -0.18 58.22 -1.75
N ARG A 187 -0.70 59.42 -1.56
CA ARG A 187 -0.44 60.64 -2.35
C ARG A 187 1.04 61.03 -2.23
N ARG A 188 1.67 61.37 -3.36
CA ARG A 188 2.80 62.31 -3.39
C ARG A 188 2.25 63.74 -3.23
N VAL A 189 2.79 64.55 -2.31
CA VAL A 189 3.72 65.70 -2.51
C VAL A 189 4.20 66.13 -1.13
#